data_AF-A0A960TXB9-F1
#
_entry.id   AF-A0A960TXB9-F1
#
_cell.length_a   1.000
_cell.length_b   1.000
_cell.length_c   1.000
_cell.angle_alpha   90.00
_cell.angle_beta   90.00
_cell.angle_gamma   90.00
#
_symmetry.space_group_name_H-M   'P 1'
#
loop_
_entity.id
_entity.type
_entity.pdbx_description
1 polymer ?
#
loop_
_entity_poly.entity_id
_entity_poly.type
_entity_poly.pdbx_seq_one_letter_code
_entity_poly.pdbx_strand_id
1 'polypeptide(L)'
;MTRQIRRFWIAFALVALAMGAFTLSSACGGDDDDDDSTEGDDDDDDDDGLPSGTGLSDGCDGGDGAAGSFDLTITSGGVERRYLLDVPDSYDGSAMPLVLNLHGAGGSPDGHRTTTGFSELGADEGFINVYPAALENDSGRTRWDTA
;
A
#
# COMPACT_ATOMS: atom_id res chain seq x y z
N MET A 1 -5.71 23.95 -31.63
CA MET A 1 -5.46 24.55 -30.30
C MET A 1 -4.43 23.68 -29.60
N THR A 2 -3.15 23.82 -29.96
CA THR A 2 -2.12 22.76 -29.79
C THR A 2 -0.74 23.34 -29.44
N ARG A 3 -0.70 24.39 -28.60
CA ARG A 3 0.55 25.13 -28.31
C ARG A 3 0.85 25.42 -26.84
N GLN A 4 0.19 24.78 -25.88
CA GLN A 4 0.41 25.09 -24.44
C GLN A 4 1.12 23.99 -23.63
N ILE A 5 1.45 22.84 -24.24
CA ILE A 5 1.97 21.64 -23.52
C ILE A 5 3.52 21.57 -23.48
N ARG A 6 4.25 22.69 -23.63
CA ARG A 6 5.74 22.62 -23.71
C ARG A 6 6.51 23.64 -22.88
N ARG A 7 5.91 24.22 -21.83
CA ARG A 7 6.57 25.31 -21.07
C ARG A 7 6.59 25.20 -19.56
N PHE A 8 6.15 24.08 -18.96
CA PHE A 8 6.28 23.88 -17.51
C PHE A 8 7.28 22.80 -17.09
N TRP A 9 7.97 22.16 -18.05
CA TRP A 9 9.03 21.18 -17.77
C TRP A 9 10.45 21.77 -17.69
N ILE A 10 10.62 23.10 -17.69
CA ILE A 10 11.94 23.76 -17.65
C ILE A 10 11.95 24.84 -16.58
N ALA A 11 11.78 24.48 -15.30
CA ALA A 11 12.06 25.43 -14.20
C ALA A 11 12.24 24.83 -12.78
N PHE A 12 12.47 23.52 -12.59
CA PHE A 12 12.86 23.01 -11.25
C PHE A 12 13.91 21.89 -11.31
N ALA A 13 14.82 21.99 -12.28
CA ALA A 13 16.08 21.25 -12.27
C ALA A 13 17.22 22.19 -11.80
N LEU A 14 17.24 22.60 -10.52
CA LEU A 14 18.36 23.34 -9.91
C LEU A 14 18.38 23.28 -8.37
N VAL A 15 18.44 22.10 -7.76
CA VAL A 15 19.09 21.91 -6.44
C VAL A 15 19.78 20.54 -6.43
N ALA A 16 21.02 20.49 -6.94
CA ALA A 16 21.91 19.33 -6.86
C ALA A 16 23.33 19.81 -6.51
N LEU A 17 23.71 19.65 -5.23
CA LEU A 17 25.07 19.56 -4.66
C LEU A 17 24.86 19.35 -3.13
N ALA A 18 25.42 18.38 -2.40
CA ALA A 18 26.75 17.81 -2.47
C ALA A 18 26.81 16.39 -1.83
N MET A 19 27.88 15.70 -2.20
CA MET A 19 28.23 14.30 -1.93
C MET A 19 28.53 13.99 -0.46
N GLY A 20 28.32 12.72 -0.08
CA GLY A 20 28.80 12.16 1.18
C GLY A 20 28.68 10.64 1.22
N ALA A 21 29.43 9.94 0.37
CA ALA A 21 29.61 8.50 0.45
C ALA A 21 30.30 8.15 1.78
N PHE A 22 29.61 7.40 2.65
CA PHE A 22 30.20 6.83 3.86
C PHE A 22 30.15 5.31 3.76
N THR A 23 31.18 4.75 3.11
CA THR A 23 31.50 3.32 3.19
C THR A 23 32.74 3.17 4.05
N LEU A 24 32.61 2.66 5.27
CA LEU A 24 33.71 2.06 6.01
C LEU A 24 33.53 0.54 6.00
N SER A 25 34.55 -0.14 5.50
CA SER A 25 34.72 -1.59 5.55
C SER A 25 35.56 -1.98 6.78
N SER A 26 35.37 -3.22 7.21
CA SER A 26 36.27 -4.06 8.02
C SER A 26 36.15 -4.02 9.54
N ALA A 27 35.68 -5.13 10.09
CA ALA A 27 36.46 -5.93 11.02
C ALA A 27 36.09 -7.42 10.86
N CYS A 28 37.11 -8.27 10.74
CA CYS A 28 37.05 -9.72 10.80
C CYS A 28 37.47 -10.22 12.19
N GLY A 29 37.02 -11.43 12.57
CA GLY A 29 37.80 -12.35 13.40
C GLY A 29 37.11 -12.90 14.65
N GLY A 30 36.93 -14.23 14.69
CA GLY A 30 36.79 -15.01 15.93
C GLY A 30 35.99 -16.31 15.81
N ASP A 31 36.58 -17.36 15.23
CA ASP A 31 36.32 -18.80 15.49
C ASP A 31 36.73 -19.14 16.96
N ASP A 32 36.36 -20.20 17.69
CA ASP A 32 35.80 -21.56 17.48
C ASP A 32 35.13 -21.98 18.83
N ASP A 33 34.18 -22.94 18.83
CA ASP A 33 34.28 -24.19 19.60
C ASP A 33 33.01 -25.07 19.44
N ASP A 34 33.29 -26.35 19.18
CA ASP A 34 32.43 -27.50 18.87
C ASP A 34 31.70 -28.14 20.09
N ASP A 35 30.89 -29.15 19.76
CA ASP A 35 30.26 -30.24 20.56
C ASP A 35 28.89 -29.93 21.23
N ASP A 36 27.88 -30.81 21.23
CA ASP A 36 27.77 -32.23 20.90
C ASP A 36 26.28 -32.55 20.62
N SER A 37 26.09 -33.58 19.81
CA SER A 37 24.92 -34.27 19.30
C SER A 37 23.74 -34.47 20.28
N THR A 38 22.52 -34.20 19.80
CA THR A 38 21.39 -35.11 20.02
C THR A 38 20.57 -35.22 18.75
N GLU A 39 20.59 -36.43 18.19
CA GLU A 39 19.61 -36.92 17.22
C GLU A 39 18.22 -36.91 17.87
N GLY A 40 17.27 -36.34 17.14
CA GLY A 40 15.84 -36.38 17.40
C GLY A 40 15.15 -36.39 16.05
N ASP A 41 15.05 -37.59 15.47
CA ASP A 41 14.14 -37.89 14.38
C ASP A 41 12.71 -37.77 14.93
N ASP A 42 12.01 -36.70 14.57
CA ASP A 42 10.55 -36.67 14.52
C ASP A 42 10.18 -36.06 13.16
N ASP A 43 9.97 -36.96 12.18
CA ASP A 43 9.29 -36.70 10.92
C ASP A 43 7.83 -36.32 11.22
N ASP A 44 7.58 -35.05 11.52
CA ASP A 44 6.26 -34.43 11.35
C ASP A 44 6.27 -33.69 10.01
N ASP A 45 6.13 -34.45 8.92
CA ASP A 45 5.52 -33.97 7.67
C ASP A 45 4.05 -33.59 7.99
N ASP A 46 3.85 -32.45 8.64
CA ASP A 46 2.63 -31.66 8.44
C ASP A 46 2.87 -30.90 7.13
N ASP A 47 2.54 -31.53 6.00
CA ASP A 47 2.13 -30.77 4.85
C ASP A 47 0.84 -30.03 5.22
N ASP A 48 1.03 -28.89 5.91
CA ASP A 48 0.11 -27.77 5.92
C ASP A 48 -0.14 -27.45 4.44
N GLY A 49 -1.08 -28.18 3.87
CA GLY A 49 -1.67 -27.94 2.58
C GLY A 49 -2.29 -26.57 2.69
N LEU A 50 -1.48 -25.54 2.43
CA LEU A 50 -1.93 -24.20 2.18
C LEU A 50 -3.10 -24.39 1.22
N PRO A 51 -4.34 -24.06 1.62
CA PRO A 51 -5.44 -24.15 0.70
C PRO A 51 -4.98 -23.33 -0.50
N SER A 52 -4.84 -24.02 -1.64
CA SER A 52 -4.75 -23.39 -2.95
C SER A 52 -6.09 -22.70 -3.13
N GLY A 53 -6.21 -21.57 -2.44
CA GLY A 53 -7.41 -20.76 -2.30
C GLY A 53 -7.64 -20.13 -3.65
N THR A 54 -8.37 -20.85 -4.48
CA THR A 54 -9.17 -20.28 -5.56
C THR A 54 -10.33 -19.45 -4.99
N GLY A 55 -10.50 -19.43 -3.67
CA GLY A 55 -11.35 -18.48 -2.96
C GLY A 55 -10.68 -17.12 -2.92
N LEU A 56 -11.33 -16.16 -3.56
CA LEU A 56 -11.02 -14.74 -3.35
C LEU A 56 -11.18 -14.42 -1.84
N SER A 57 -10.47 -13.41 -1.34
CA SER A 57 -10.69 -12.97 0.05
C SER A 57 -12.13 -12.49 0.25
N ASP A 58 -12.66 -12.53 1.48
CA ASP A 58 -13.98 -11.96 1.81
C ASP A 58 -14.17 -10.50 1.35
N GLY A 59 -13.07 -9.77 1.12
CA GLY A 59 -13.08 -8.41 0.55
C GLY A 59 -13.33 -8.34 -0.96
N CYS A 60 -13.31 -9.46 -1.67
CA CYS A 60 -13.47 -9.53 -3.13
C CYS A 60 -14.92 -9.79 -3.57
N ASP A 61 -15.85 -9.94 -2.64
CA ASP A 61 -17.28 -10.12 -2.94
C ASP A 61 -17.93 -8.82 -3.47
N GLY A 62 -17.18 -7.71 -3.51
CA GLY A 62 -17.67 -6.35 -3.70
C GLY A 62 -17.68 -5.78 -5.12
N GLY A 63 -17.16 -6.46 -6.15
CA GLY A 63 -17.31 -5.91 -7.50
C GLY A 63 -16.63 -6.66 -8.64
N ASP A 64 -17.18 -6.48 -9.83
CA ASP A 64 -16.74 -7.07 -11.11
C ASP A 64 -15.41 -6.46 -11.62
N GLY A 65 -14.68 -5.71 -10.78
CA GLY A 65 -13.51 -4.93 -11.20
C GLY A 65 -13.86 -3.76 -12.13
N ALA A 66 -15.07 -3.21 -12.03
CA ALA A 66 -15.47 -2.10 -12.89
C ALA A 66 -14.63 -0.84 -12.63
N ALA A 67 -14.29 -0.12 -13.70
CA ALA A 67 -13.73 1.22 -13.59
C ALA A 67 -14.73 2.19 -12.95
N GLY A 68 -14.21 3.23 -12.28
CA GLY A 68 -15.01 4.27 -11.65
C GLY A 68 -14.64 4.55 -10.19
N SER A 69 -15.50 5.34 -9.54
CA SER A 69 -15.35 5.73 -8.14
C SER A 69 -16.42 5.07 -7.28
N PHE A 70 -16.01 4.46 -6.19
CA PHE A 70 -16.89 3.71 -5.29
C PHE A 70 -16.69 4.14 -3.83
N ASP A 71 -17.75 3.99 -3.05
CA ASP A 71 -17.75 4.18 -1.59
C ASP A 71 -18.22 2.87 -0.98
N LEU A 72 -17.28 2.16 -0.34
CA LEU A 72 -17.41 0.76 0.00
C LEU A 72 -17.06 0.52 1.45
N THR A 73 -17.45 -0.64 1.97
CA THR A 73 -17.09 -1.10 3.31
C THR A 73 -16.42 -2.47 3.24
N ILE A 74 -15.56 -2.74 4.23
CA ILE A 74 -14.96 -4.05 4.46
C ILE A 74 -14.90 -4.32 5.96
N THR A 75 -15.09 -5.58 6.36
CA THR A 75 -14.82 -6.00 7.74
C THR A 75 -13.33 -6.31 7.89
N SER A 76 -12.66 -5.64 8.82
CA SER A 76 -11.26 -5.89 9.16
C SER A 76 -11.11 -5.91 10.68
N GLY A 77 -10.39 -6.89 11.25
CA GLY A 77 -10.25 -7.00 12.72
C GLY A 77 -11.57 -6.97 13.49
N GLY A 78 -12.66 -7.51 12.92
CA GLY A 78 -14.00 -7.50 13.53
C GLY A 78 -14.75 -6.16 13.47
N VAL A 79 -14.24 -5.16 12.75
CA VAL A 79 -14.86 -3.83 12.62
C VAL A 79 -15.11 -3.52 11.15
N GLU A 80 -16.32 -3.06 10.83
CA GLU A 80 -16.65 -2.52 9.51
C GLU A 80 -15.93 -1.18 9.29
N ARG A 81 -15.16 -1.09 8.20
CA ARG A 81 -14.39 0.09 7.82
C ARG A 81 -14.80 0.56 6.43
N ARG A 82 -15.10 1.85 6.31
CA ARG A 82 -15.39 2.53 5.05
C ARG A 82 -14.12 2.88 4.29
N TYR A 83 -14.15 2.85 2.97
CA TYR A 83 -13.10 3.36 2.10
C TYR A 83 -13.68 3.88 0.79
N LEU A 84 -12.98 4.85 0.19
CA LEU A 84 -13.23 5.22 -1.21
C LEU A 84 -12.28 4.45 -2.12
N LEU A 85 -12.76 4.01 -3.27
CA LEU A 85 -11.99 3.31 -4.29
C LEU A 85 -12.10 4.06 -5.60
N ASP A 86 -10.97 4.42 -6.20
CA ASP A 86 -10.90 4.99 -7.54
C ASP A 86 -10.14 4.03 -8.45
N VAL A 87 -10.88 3.46 -9.40
CA VAL A 87 -10.38 2.56 -10.45
C VAL A 87 -10.31 3.36 -11.76
N PRO A 88 -9.13 3.50 -12.39
CA PRO A 88 -8.99 4.20 -13.67
C PRO A 88 -9.88 3.63 -14.77
N ASP A 89 -10.37 4.49 -15.67
CA ASP A 89 -11.12 4.08 -16.88
C ASP A 89 -10.30 3.17 -17.82
N SER A 90 -8.97 3.17 -17.68
CA SER A 90 -8.05 2.31 -18.42
C SER A 90 -7.95 0.88 -17.88
N TYR A 91 -8.57 0.59 -16.73
CA TYR A 91 -8.55 -0.74 -16.13
C TYR A 91 -9.35 -1.73 -16.98
N ASP A 92 -8.68 -2.79 -17.45
CA ASP A 92 -9.23 -3.82 -18.34
C ASP A 92 -9.37 -5.19 -17.68
N GLY A 93 -9.24 -5.24 -16.35
CA GLY A 93 -9.23 -6.48 -15.56
C GLY A 93 -7.85 -7.13 -15.44
N SER A 94 -6.81 -6.61 -16.09
CA SER A 94 -5.43 -7.07 -15.87
C SER A 94 -4.88 -6.58 -14.52
N ALA A 95 -3.78 -7.18 -14.04
CA ALA A 95 -3.18 -6.77 -12.78
C ALA A 95 -2.65 -5.32 -12.87
N MET A 96 -3.11 -4.46 -11.95
CA MET A 96 -2.75 -3.05 -11.86
C MET A 96 -2.27 -2.72 -10.43
N PRO A 97 -1.27 -1.85 -10.24
CA PRO A 97 -0.83 -1.45 -8.90
C PRO A 97 -1.97 -0.84 -8.08
N LEU A 98 -1.98 -1.14 -6.78
CA LEU A 98 -2.92 -0.59 -5.81
C LEU A 98 -2.15 0.31 -4.83
N VAL A 99 -2.63 1.54 -4.62
CA VAL A 99 -2.06 2.50 -3.69
C VAL A 99 -3.04 2.80 -2.56
N LEU A 100 -2.59 2.61 -1.31
CA LEU A 100 -3.34 3.01 -0.11
C LEU A 100 -2.98 4.45 0.26
N ASN A 101 -3.91 5.38 0.05
CA ASN A 101 -3.75 6.80 0.38
C ASN A 101 -4.35 7.10 1.75
N LEU A 102 -3.48 7.15 2.76
CA LEU A 102 -3.87 7.29 4.17
C LEU A 102 -3.90 8.75 4.60
N HIS A 103 -5.07 9.21 5.01
CA HIS A 103 -5.22 10.55 5.55
C HIS A 103 -4.50 10.71 6.90
N GLY A 104 -4.10 11.95 7.20
CA GLY A 104 -3.55 12.32 8.50
C GLY A 104 -4.61 12.35 9.62
N ALA A 105 -4.16 12.54 10.85
CA ALA A 105 -5.03 12.57 12.02
C ALA A 105 -6.11 13.66 11.99
N GLY A 106 -7.36 13.27 12.26
CA GLY A 106 -8.54 14.13 12.18
C GLY A 106 -8.97 14.45 10.75
N GLY A 107 -8.34 13.83 9.74
CA GLY A 107 -8.76 13.89 8.35
C GLY A 107 -9.86 12.87 8.04
N SER A 108 -10.28 12.87 6.78
CA SER A 108 -11.23 11.92 6.22
C SER A 108 -10.76 11.45 4.83
N PRO A 109 -11.27 10.31 4.32
CA PRO A 109 -11.04 9.87 2.95
C PRO A 109 -11.37 10.94 1.92
N ASP A 110 -12.56 11.54 2.01
CA ASP A 110 -13.05 12.54 1.06
C ASP A 110 -12.14 13.78 1.00
N GLY A 111 -11.73 14.28 2.18
CA GLY A 111 -10.84 15.43 2.28
C GLY A 111 -9.45 15.12 1.75
N HIS A 112 -8.93 13.92 2.01
CA HIS A 112 -7.63 13.51 1.52
C HIS A 112 -7.63 13.30 0.01
N ARG A 113 -8.61 12.56 -0.52
CA ARG A 113 -8.83 12.36 -1.96
C ARG A 113 -8.86 13.68 -2.73
N THR A 114 -9.62 14.67 -2.22
CA THR A 114 -9.75 15.98 -2.87
C THR A 114 -8.47 16.81 -2.84
N THR A 115 -7.63 16.65 -1.81
CA THR A 115 -6.47 17.52 -1.59
C THR A 115 -5.16 16.99 -2.16
N THR A 116 -5.05 15.68 -2.38
CA THR A 116 -3.80 15.07 -2.85
C THR A 116 -3.67 15.00 -4.37
N GLY A 117 -4.79 14.96 -5.10
CA GLY A 117 -4.78 14.79 -6.57
C GLY A 117 -4.33 13.39 -7.03
N PHE A 118 -4.33 12.41 -6.12
CA PHE A 118 -3.84 11.06 -6.43
C PHE A 118 -4.78 10.29 -7.36
N SER A 119 -6.07 10.62 -7.37
CA SER A 119 -7.05 9.98 -8.25
C SER A 119 -6.76 10.30 -9.71
N GLU A 120 -6.46 11.57 -10.03
CA GLU A 120 -6.02 11.99 -11.35
C GLU A 120 -4.67 11.37 -11.71
N LEU A 121 -3.72 11.37 -10.78
CA LEU A 121 -2.41 10.73 -11.00
C LEU A 121 -2.54 9.22 -11.27
N GLY A 122 -3.44 8.53 -10.57
CA GLY A 122 -3.70 7.10 -10.78
C GLY A 122 -4.31 6.82 -12.15
N ALA A 123 -5.18 7.71 -12.63
CA ALA A 123 -5.72 7.63 -13.98
C ALA A 123 -4.64 7.82 -15.06
N ASP A 124 -3.71 8.75 -14.84
CA ASP A 124 -2.64 9.09 -15.79
C ASP A 124 -1.49 8.05 -15.79
N GLU A 125 -1.10 7.55 -14.63
CA GLU A 125 0.07 6.67 -14.45
C GLU A 125 -0.28 5.18 -14.30
N GLY A 126 -1.59 4.84 -14.26
CA GLY A 126 -2.06 3.47 -14.28
C GLY A 126 -1.97 2.76 -12.93
N PHE A 127 -2.60 3.32 -11.90
CA PHE A 127 -2.79 2.66 -10.61
C PHE A 127 -4.16 2.95 -9.98
N ILE A 128 -4.65 1.99 -9.21
CA ILE A 128 -5.89 2.08 -8.45
C ILE A 128 -5.60 2.77 -7.11
N ASN A 129 -6.46 3.70 -6.69
CA ASN A 129 -6.36 4.34 -5.38
C ASN A 129 -7.42 3.84 -4.41
N VAL A 130 -7.00 3.60 -3.18
CA VAL A 130 -7.89 3.35 -2.04
C VAL A 130 -7.65 4.44 -1.01
N TYR A 131 -8.72 5.06 -0.53
CA TYR A 131 -8.71 6.03 0.55
C TYR A 131 -9.49 5.46 1.74
N PRO A 132 -8.86 4.72 2.66
CA PRO A 132 -9.56 4.14 3.79
C PRO A 132 -9.88 5.20 4.86
N ALA A 133 -11.00 5.03 5.54
CA ALA A 133 -11.36 5.81 6.71
C ALA A 133 -10.70 5.21 7.96
N ALA A 134 -10.06 6.04 8.77
CA ALA A 134 -9.71 5.67 10.13
C ALA A 134 -10.95 5.77 11.06
N LEU A 135 -10.86 5.23 12.27
CA LEU A 135 -11.95 5.26 13.25
C LEU A 135 -11.90 6.53 14.11
N GLU A 136 -13.04 6.95 14.65
CA GLU A 136 -13.07 8.01 15.66
C GLU A 136 -12.65 7.47 17.02
N ASN A 137 -11.79 8.20 17.72
CA ASN A 137 -11.46 7.92 19.11
C ASN A 137 -12.48 8.58 20.07
N ASP A 138 -12.33 8.33 21.38
CA ASP A 138 -13.22 8.87 22.43
C ASP A 138 -13.34 10.42 22.44
N SER A 139 -12.40 11.12 21.80
CA SER A 139 -12.41 12.59 21.67
C SER A 139 -13.08 13.07 20.37
N GLY A 140 -13.69 12.17 19.59
CA GLY A 140 -14.29 12.48 18.29
C GLY A 140 -13.26 12.84 17.22
N ARG A 141 -12.01 12.36 17.34
CA ARG A 141 -10.97 12.57 16.32
C ARG A 141 -10.66 11.28 15.59
N THR A 142 -10.70 11.34 14.26
CA THR A 142 -10.33 10.24 13.38
C THR A 142 -8.84 9.91 13.52
N ARG A 143 -8.50 8.64 13.82
CA ARG A 143 -7.13 8.15 14.04
C ARG A 143 -6.99 6.70 13.58
N TRP A 144 -5.79 6.35 13.13
CA TRP A 144 -5.42 4.97 12.85
C TRP A 144 -5.16 4.20 14.14
N ASP A 145 -5.53 2.93 14.16
CA ASP A 145 -5.26 2.00 15.25
C ASP A 145 -3.76 1.69 15.26
N THR A 146 -2.95 2.54 15.91
CA THR A 146 -1.48 2.39 16.00
C THR A 146 -1.05 1.79 17.35
N ALA A 147 -1.89 0.92 17.91
CA ALA A 147 -1.67 0.32 19.23
C ALA A 147 -0.41 -0.54 19.28
#